data_AF-A0AAV4ULW3-F1
#
_entry.id   AF-A0AAV4ULW3-F1
#
_cell.length_a   1.000
_cell.length_b   1.000
_cell.length_c   1.000
_cell.angle_alpha   90.00
_cell.angle_beta   90.00
_cell.angle_gamma   90.00
#
_symmetry.space_group_name_H-M   'P 1'
#
loop_
_entity.id
_entity.type
_entity.pdbx_description
1 polymer ?
#
loop_
_entity_poly.entity_id
_entity_poly.type
_entity_poly.pdbx_seq_one_letter_code
_entity_poly.pdbx_strand_id
1 'polypeptide(L)'
;METVLKSIRDTWQKSSKEQQEDVYDSDYIDAFSDCVRKFNETTALPDTNQVIDLLVEAVCATSPHYSYVPGNLESALNLWLSRRAPKTVVDYFVRKRVTFDCDLEKYLEERELVKKNS
;
A
#
# COMPACT_ATOMS: atom_id res chain seq x y z
N MET A 1 -8.48 -10.48 -2.37
CA MET A 1 -7.82 -9.46 -3.21
C MET A 1 -8.55 -9.17 -4.51
N GLU A 2 -9.22 -10.15 -5.13
CA GLU A 2 -10.17 -9.87 -6.24
C GLU A 2 -11.18 -8.77 -5.90
N THR A 3 -11.63 -8.70 -4.64
CA THR A 3 -12.52 -7.65 -4.13
C THR A 3 -11.93 -6.24 -4.23
N VAL A 4 -10.63 -6.07 -4.04
CA VAL A 4 -9.97 -4.74 -4.11
C VAL A 4 -9.84 -4.29 -5.55
N LEU A 5 -9.34 -5.16 -6.44
CA LEU A 5 -9.24 -4.88 -7.88
C LEU A 5 -10.62 -4.58 -8.48
N LYS A 6 -11.63 -5.39 -8.12
CA LYS A 6 -13.01 -5.18 -8.54
C LYS A 6 -13.56 -3.86 -8.00
N SER A 7 -13.32 -3.52 -6.73
CA SER A 7 -13.76 -2.25 -6.14
C SER A 7 -13.13 -1.04 -6.84
N ILE A 8 -11.86 -1.11 -7.24
CA ILE A 8 -11.17 -0.02 -7.94
C ILE A 8 -11.81 0.20 -9.31
N ARG A 9 -11.98 -0.88 -10.10
CA ARG A 9 -12.63 -0.79 -11.42
C ARG A 9 -14.09 -0.35 -11.33
N ASP A 10 -14.85 -0.88 -10.38
CA ASP A 10 -16.25 -0.50 -10.16
C ASP A 10 -16.39 0.96 -9.72
N THR A 11 -15.38 1.51 -9.02
CA THR A 11 -15.35 2.93 -8.63
C THR A 11 -14.94 3.80 -9.81
N TRP A 12 -13.95 3.38 -10.60
CA TRP A 12 -13.52 4.08 -11.82
C TRP A 12 -14.65 4.19 -12.84
N GLN A 13 -15.44 3.13 -13.02
CA GLN A 13 -16.59 3.14 -13.91
C GLN A 13 -17.71 4.12 -13.49
N LYS A 14 -17.74 4.54 -12.22
CA LYS A 14 -18.68 5.53 -11.70
C LYS A 14 -18.20 6.97 -11.86
N SER A 15 -16.94 7.18 -12.25
CA SER A 15 -16.36 8.49 -12.53
C SER A 15 -17.04 9.16 -13.73
N SER A 16 -16.93 10.48 -13.85
CA SER A 16 -17.50 11.19 -15.01
C SER A 16 -16.76 10.82 -16.30
N LYS A 17 -17.45 10.85 -17.44
CA LYS A 17 -16.84 10.55 -18.75
C LYS A 17 -15.66 11.49 -19.06
N GLU A 18 -15.77 12.75 -18.66
CA GLU A 18 -14.71 13.75 -18.79
C GLU A 18 -13.42 13.32 -18.06
N GLN A 19 -13.54 12.75 -16.85
CA GLN A 19 -12.38 12.24 -16.10
C GLN A 19 -11.78 10.96 -16.70
N GLN A 20 -12.62 10.13 -17.33
CA GLN A 20 -12.19 8.91 -18.01
C GLN A 20 -11.52 9.19 -19.37
N GLU A 21 -11.87 10.30 -20.03
CA GLU A 21 -11.38 10.66 -21.37
C GLU A 21 -10.17 11.60 -21.34
N ASP A 22 -10.01 12.44 -20.30
CA ASP A 22 -9.04 13.56 -20.32
C ASP A 22 -7.68 13.23 -19.70
N VAL A 23 -7.61 12.45 -18.61
CA VAL A 23 -6.38 12.37 -17.77
C VAL A 23 -5.83 10.96 -17.57
N TYR A 24 -6.67 9.94 -17.47
CA TYR A 24 -6.22 8.59 -17.10
C TYR A 24 -6.88 7.54 -18.00
N ASP A 25 -6.07 6.79 -18.74
CA ASP A 25 -6.54 5.70 -19.58
C ASP A 25 -6.77 4.39 -18.79
N SER A 26 -7.26 3.37 -19.48
CA SER A 26 -7.40 2.02 -18.92
C SER A 26 -6.08 1.46 -18.39
N ASP A 27 -4.97 1.76 -19.06
CA ASP A 27 -3.67 1.19 -18.77
C ASP A 27 -3.10 1.76 -17.46
N TYR A 28 -3.30 3.05 -17.21
CA TYR A 28 -2.98 3.69 -15.94
C TYR A 28 -3.78 3.09 -14.78
N ILE A 29 -5.07 2.84 -14.98
CA ILE A 29 -5.93 2.26 -13.93
C ILE A 29 -5.53 0.82 -13.62
N ASP A 30 -5.13 0.05 -14.63
CA ASP A 30 -4.62 -1.30 -14.41
C ASP A 30 -3.27 -1.26 -13.68
N ALA A 31 -2.34 -0.37 -14.06
CA ALA A 31 -1.07 -0.18 -13.35
C ALA A 31 -1.27 0.28 -11.89
N PHE A 32 -2.19 1.21 -11.66
CA PHE A 32 -2.57 1.66 -10.32
C PHE A 32 -3.17 0.51 -9.50
N SER A 33 -4.10 -0.24 -10.08
CA SER A 33 -4.75 -1.38 -9.43
C SER A 33 -3.73 -2.45 -9.01
N ASP A 34 -2.74 -2.73 -9.86
CA ASP A 34 -1.67 -3.67 -9.56
C ASP A 34 -0.72 -3.13 -8.48
N CYS A 35 -0.42 -1.82 -8.47
CA CYS A 35 0.34 -1.21 -7.39
C CYS A 35 -0.38 -1.33 -6.04
N VAL A 36 -1.69 -1.05 -6.01
CA VAL A 36 -2.51 -1.19 -4.80
C VAL A 36 -2.60 -2.65 -4.35
N ARG A 37 -2.68 -3.61 -5.28
CA ARG A 37 -2.62 -5.04 -4.95
C ARG A 37 -1.28 -5.39 -4.33
N LYS A 38 -0.15 -5.11 -4.98
CA LYS A 38 1.20 -5.37 -4.46
C LYS A 38 1.42 -4.74 -3.09
N PHE A 39 0.94 -3.50 -2.92
CA PHE A 39 0.99 -2.82 -1.63
C PHE A 39 0.26 -3.61 -0.54
N ASN A 40 -1.00 -4.00 -0.81
CA ASN A 40 -1.77 -4.79 0.14
C ASN A 40 -1.17 -6.18 0.36
N GLU A 41 -0.63 -6.85 -0.65
CA GLU A 41 0.08 -8.13 -0.49
C GLU A 41 1.31 -8.01 0.41
N THR A 42 2.03 -6.89 0.30
CA THR A 42 3.26 -6.64 1.05
C THR A 42 3.01 -6.14 2.46
N THR A 43 1.89 -5.45 2.70
CA THR A 43 1.59 -4.76 3.96
C THR A 43 0.46 -5.39 4.77
N ALA A 44 -0.44 -6.15 4.14
CA ALA A 44 -1.45 -6.88 4.88
C ALA A 44 -0.77 -7.98 5.68
N LEU A 45 -1.05 -8.00 6.98
CA LEU A 45 -0.63 -9.09 7.83
C LEU A 45 -1.33 -10.37 7.36
N PRO A 46 -0.60 -11.49 7.22
CA PRO A 46 -1.14 -12.72 6.66
C PRO A 46 -2.24 -13.34 7.53
N ASP A 47 -2.32 -12.97 8.81
CA ASP A 47 -3.32 -13.45 9.74
C ASP A 47 -4.04 -12.29 10.43
N THR A 48 -5.20 -11.93 9.88
CA THR A 48 -6.10 -10.92 10.45
C THR A 48 -6.67 -11.35 11.81
N ASN A 49 -6.83 -12.65 12.06
CA ASN A 49 -7.33 -13.14 13.34
C ASN A 49 -6.30 -12.88 14.45
N GLN A 50 -5.01 -13.04 14.15
CA GLN A 50 -3.94 -12.70 15.09
C GLN A 50 -3.99 -11.21 15.51
N VAL A 51 -4.34 -10.31 14.60
CA VAL A 51 -4.52 -8.88 14.92
C VAL A 51 -5.70 -8.68 15.87
N ILE A 52 -6.82 -9.37 15.60
CA ILE A 52 -8.02 -9.30 16.44
C ILE A 52 -7.74 -9.86 17.83
N ASP A 53 -7.06 -11.01 17.92
CA ASP A 53 -6.70 -11.64 19.19
C ASP A 53 -5.82 -10.72 20.03
N LEU A 54 -4.82 -10.07 19.43
CA LEU A 54 -3.98 -9.10 20.13
C LEU A 54 -4.73 -7.84 20.57
N LEU A 55 -5.74 -7.40 19.81
CA LEU A 55 -6.63 -6.31 20.24
C LEU A 55 -7.47 -6.73 21.45
N VAL A 56 -8.03 -7.95 21.44
CA VAL A 56 -8.78 -8.50 22.57
C VAL A 56 -7.87 -8.64 23.78
N GLU A 57 -6.67 -9.20 23.62
CA GLU A 57 -5.68 -9.32 24.69
C GLU A 57 -5.33 -7.95 25.27
N ALA A 58 -5.08 -6.95 24.42
CA ALA A 58 -4.75 -5.60 24.88
C ALA A 58 -5.86 -4.97 25.73
N VAL A 59 -7.13 -5.21 25.39
CA VAL A 59 -8.29 -4.69 26.13
C VAL A 59 -8.54 -5.49 27.41
N CYS A 60 -8.31 -6.79 27.40
CA CYS A 60 -8.55 -7.68 28.54
C CYS A 60 -7.35 -7.80 29.49
N ALA A 61 -6.16 -7.30 29.10
CA ALA A 61 -4.95 -7.41 29.90
C ALA A 61 -5.06 -6.58 31.20
N THR A 62 -4.83 -7.24 32.33
CA THR A 62 -4.78 -6.57 33.65
C THR A 62 -3.56 -5.65 33.77
N SER A 63 -2.53 -5.88 32.96
CA SER A 63 -1.34 -5.01 32.83
C SER A 63 -0.95 -4.91 31.35
N PRO A 64 -1.56 -3.98 30.60
CA PRO A 64 -1.33 -3.89 29.17
C PRO A 64 0.10 -3.46 28.88
N HIS A 65 0.74 -4.14 27.94
CA HIS A 65 2.04 -3.73 27.44
C HIS A 65 1.90 -2.50 26.55
N TYR A 66 2.94 -1.66 26.51
CA TYR A 66 2.94 -0.43 25.71
C TYR A 66 2.79 -0.71 24.21
N SER A 67 3.10 -1.94 23.75
CA SER A 67 2.89 -2.34 22.35
C SER A 67 2.73 -3.84 22.18
N TYR A 68 1.80 -4.18 21.29
CA TYR A 68 1.56 -5.51 20.77
C TYR A 68 1.95 -5.52 19.29
N VAL A 69 2.68 -6.55 18.85
CA VAL A 69 3.16 -6.65 17.47
C VAL A 69 2.50 -7.83 16.80
N PRO A 70 1.48 -7.60 15.97
CA PRO A 70 0.96 -8.67 15.12
C PRO A 70 1.96 -9.03 14.03
N GLY A 71 2.01 -10.32 13.67
CA GLY A 71 2.85 -10.84 12.58
C GLY A 71 4.05 -11.67 13.03
N ASN A 72 5.03 -11.77 12.13
CA ASN A 72 6.20 -12.63 12.25
C ASN A 72 7.40 -11.90 12.91
N LEU A 73 8.51 -12.64 13.11
CA LEU A 73 9.73 -12.10 13.72
C LEU A 73 10.27 -10.86 13.00
N GLU A 74 10.04 -10.75 11.69
CA GLU A 74 10.41 -9.59 10.89
C GLU A 74 9.64 -8.33 11.33
N SER A 75 8.33 -8.43 11.58
CA SER A 75 7.53 -7.32 12.14
C SER A 75 8.07 -6.85 13.49
N ALA A 76 8.48 -7.79 14.35
CA ALA A 76 9.08 -7.48 15.65
C ALA A 76 10.45 -6.80 15.51
N LEU A 77 11.29 -7.28 14.59
CA LEU A 77 12.59 -6.67 14.27
C LEU A 77 12.43 -5.27 13.67
N ASN A 78 11.45 -5.07 12.79
CA ASN A 78 11.13 -3.76 12.22
C ASN A 78 10.66 -2.76 13.28
N LEU A 79 9.80 -3.17 14.21
CA LEU A 79 9.40 -2.31 15.34
C LEU A 79 10.58 -2.03 16.28
N TRP A 80 11.43 -3.02 16.51
CA TRP A 80 12.63 -2.85 17.32
C TRP A 80 13.60 -1.85 16.70
N LEU A 81 13.85 -1.96 15.39
CA LEU A 81 14.66 -1.01 14.62
C LEU A 81 14.03 0.38 14.63
N SER A 82 12.72 0.49 14.44
CA SER A 82 12.03 1.81 14.42
C SER A 82 12.10 2.56 15.74
N ARG A 83 12.29 1.86 16.86
CA ARG A 83 12.47 2.45 18.20
C ARG A 83 13.90 2.84 18.53
N ARG A 84 14.88 2.16 17.95
CA ARG A 84 16.29 2.27 18.36
C ARG A 84 17.20 2.91 17.33
N ALA A 85 16.84 2.84 16.05
CA ALA A 85 17.62 3.43 14.98
C ALA A 85 17.09 4.82 14.60
N PRO A 86 17.95 5.70 14.05
CA PRO A 86 17.52 6.97 13.48
C PRO A 86 16.46 6.75 12.40
N LYS A 87 15.45 7.62 12.37
CA LYS A 87 14.31 7.51 11.46
C LYS A 87 14.72 7.41 9.99
N THR A 88 15.80 8.08 9.60
CA THR A 88 16.39 8.01 8.25
C THR A 88 16.92 6.62 7.88
N VAL A 89 17.51 5.90 8.84
CA VAL A 89 18.02 4.53 8.65
C VAL A 89 16.85 3.56 8.53
N VAL A 90 15.87 3.71 9.41
CA VAL A 90 14.63 2.91 9.37
C VAL A 90 13.89 3.11 8.05
N ASP A 91 13.78 4.37 7.61
CA ASP A 91 13.12 4.69 6.34
C ASP A 91 13.85 4.07 5.14
N TYR A 92 15.20 4.08 5.16
CA TYR A 92 16.02 3.50 4.10
C TYR A 92 15.90 1.97 4.01
N PHE A 93 15.91 1.25 5.13
CA PHE A 93 15.93 -0.22 5.14
C PHE A 93 14.54 -0.87 5.19
N VAL A 94 13.57 -0.22 5.84
CA VAL A 94 12.26 -0.83 6.14
C VAL A 94 11.17 -0.25 5.24
N ARG A 95 11.12 1.07 5.03
CA ARG A 95 10.02 1.73 4.28
C ARG A 95 10.18 1.71 2.77
N LYS A 96 11.39 1.57 2.22
CA LYS A 96 11.61 1.44 0.77
C LYS A 96 10.96 0.21 0.12
N ARG A 97 10.41 -0.74 0.89
CA ARG A 97 9.70 -1.90 0.33
C ARG A 97 8.38 -1.53 -0.34
N VAL A 98 7.85 -0.32 -0.12
CA VAL A 98 6.67 0.17 -0.81
C VAL A 98 7.02 1.44 -1.56
N THR A 99 7.57 1.29 -2.75
CA THR A 99 7.48 2.32 -3.77
C THR A 99 6.26 1.98 -4.63
N PHE A 100 5.33 2.92 -4.79
CA PHE A 100 4.29 2.79 -5.80
C PHE A 100 4.98 2.86 -7.16
N ASP A 101 4.96 1.76 -7.92
CA ASP A 101 5.57 1.72 -9.27
C ASP A 101 4.81 2.62 -10.25
N CYS A 102 3.56 3.00 -9.94
CA CYS A 102 2.76 3.96 -10.70
C CYS A 102 3.16 5.40 -10.35
N ASP A 103 4.32 5.82 -10.83
CA ASP A 103 4.69 7.23 -10.79
C ASP A 103 3.90 7.97 -11.88
N LEU A 104 2.84 8.67 -11.45
CA LEU A 104 1.95 9.42 -12.34
C LEU A 104 2.73 10.48 -13.15
N GLU A 105 3.73 11.11 -12.55
CA GLU A 105 4.56 12.10 -13.24
C GLU A 105 5.30 11.46 -14.41
N LYS A 106 5.91 10.30 -14.17
CA LYS A 106 6.61 9.53 -15.20
C LYS A 106 5.67 9.04 -16.32
N TYR A 107 4.47 8.57 -15.96
CA TYR A 107 3.47 8.13 -16.94
C TYR A 107 3.00 9.28 -17.86
N LEU A 108 2.79 10.47 -17.29
CA LEU A 108 2.41 11.67 -18.06
C LEU A 108 3.56 12.15 -18.96
N GLU A 109 4.81 12.12 -18.50
CA GLU A 109 5.99 12.44 -19.31
C GLU A 109 6.12 11.51 -20.52
N GLU A 110 5.93 10.20 -20.35
CA GLU A 110 5.97 9.21 -21.44
C GLU A 110 4.85 9.45 -22.47
N ARG A 111 3.63 9.77 -22.02
CA ARG A 111 2.49 10.14 -22.89
C ARG A 111 2.74 11.41 -23.70
N GLU A 112 3.32 12.44 -23.09
CA GLU A 112 3.67 13.69 -23.79
C GLU A 112 4.79 13.47 -24.82
N LEU A 113 5.77 12.63 -24.49
CA LEU A 113 6.85 12.24 -25.41
C LEU A 113 6.31 11.49 -26.63
N VAL A 114 5.35 10.58 -26.43
CA VAL A 114 4.68 9.87 -27.53
C VAL A 114 3.89 10.86 -28.41
N LYS A 115 3.15 11.81 -27.82
CA LYS A 115 2.44 12.86 -28.57
C LYS A 115 3.37 13.78 -29.39
N LYS A 116 4.59 14.05 -28.92
CA LYS A 116 5.57 14.89 -29.64
C LYS A 116 6.25 14.19 -30.82
N ASN A 117 6.31 12.86 -30.80
CA ASN A 117 7.00 12.04 -31.80
C ASN A 117 6.05 11.41 -32.85
N SER A 118 4.75 11.73 -32.80
CA SER A 118 3.72 11.29 -33.73
C SER A 118 3.26 12.44 -34.63
#